data_AF-A0A6M3IY85-F1
#
_entry.id   AF-A0A6M3IY85-F1
#
_cell.length_a   1.000
_cell.length_b   1.000
_cell.length_c   1.000
_cell.angle_alpha   90.00
_cell.angle_beta   90.00
_cell.angle_gamma   90.00
#
_symmetry.space_group_name_H-M   'P 1'
#
loop_
_entity.id
_entity.type
_entity.pdbx_description
1 polymer ?
#
loop_
_entity_poly.entity_id
_entity_poly.type
_entity_poly.pdbx_seq_one_letter_code
_entity_poly.pdbx_strand_id
1 'polypeptide(L)'
;MSKTFPILNKYHHWRRSVPWALIELHEPQVLRNHGQTLKQLAERGGLSPVELYCVIRNINLFGNGVKLWITEEDAMKMIDEWIYTDVNISGNSVPRKI
;
A
#
# COMPACT_ATOMS: atom_id res chain seq x y z
N MET A 1 -15.41 14.51 2.26
CA MET A 1 -14.13 13.96 2.74
C MET A 1 -13.72 12.86 1.79
N SER A 2 -12.49 12.89 1.27
CA SER A 2 -11.94 11.77 0.50
C SER A 2 -11.76 10.56 1.41
N LYS A 3 -12.28 9.39 1.00
CA LYS A 3 -12.18 8.15 1.76
C LYS A 3 -10.71 7.68 1.76
N THR A 4 -10.20 7.25 2.91
CA THR A 4 -8.82 6.76 3.07
C THR A 4 -8.80 5.35 3.65
N PHE A 5 -7.82 4.54 3.26
CA PHE A 5 -7.57 3.21 3.82
C PHE A 5 -6.45 3.28 4.87
N PRO A 6 -6.65 2.76 6.08
CA PRO A 6 -5.70 2.90 7.18
C PRO A 6 -4.42 2.07 6.97
N ILE A 7 -3.32 2.59 7.49
CA ILE A 7 -2.04 1.88 7.64
C ILE A 7 -1.86 1.63 9.14
N LEU A 8 -1.42 0.43 9.51
CA LEU A 8 -1.25 0.03 10.91
C LEU A 8 -0.34 1.01 11.67
N ASN A 9 -0.84 1.52 12.80
CA ASN A 9 -0.33 2.65 13.56
C ASN A 9 0.98 2.38 14.35
N LYS A 10 1.76 1.35 14.00
CA LYS A 10 3.05 1.10 14.66
C LYS A 10 4.17 2.06 14.22
N TYR A 11 3.93 2.86 13.18
CA TYR A 11 4.92 3.78 12.59
C TYR A 11 4.46 5.24 12.69
N HIS A 12 4.50 5.81 13.88
CA HIS A 12 3.95 7.15 14.15
C HIS A 12 4.62 8.30 13.39
N HIS A 13 5.84 8.11 12.89
CA HIS A 13 6.58 9.09 12.08
C HIS A 13 6.24 9.01 10.58
N TRP A 14 5.42 8.04 10.16
CA TRP A 14 5.03 7.83 8.78
C TRP A 14 3.52 8.03 8.58
N ARG A 15 3.07 7.93 7.33
CA ARG A 15 1.68 8.11 6.93
C ARG A 15 0.76 7.09 7.61
N ARG A 16 -0.40 7.57 8.06
CA ARG A 16 -1.43 6.75 8.74
C ARG A 16 -2.47 6.15 7.80
N SER A 17 -2.48 6.55 6.53
CA SER A 17 -3.45 6.07 5.54
C SER A 17 -3.02 6.37 4.10
N VAL A 18 -3.59 5.62 3.13
CA VAL A 18 -3.56 5.90 1.69
C VAL A 18 -4.94 6.36 1.21
N PRO A 19 -5.06 7.09 0.08
CA PRO A 19 -6.34 7.28 -0.59
C PRO A 19 -7.01 5.94 -0.92
N TRP A 20 -8.30 5.79 -0.63
CA TRP A 20 -9.05 4.57 -0.92
C TRP A 20 -9.03 4.24 -2.43
N ALA A 21 -9.13 5.28 -3.26
CA ALA A 21 -9.15 5.16 -4.71
C ALA A 21 -7.87 4.54 -5.31
N LEU A 22 -6.74 4.64 -4.61
CA LEU A 22 -5.50 4.00 -5.08
C LEU A 22 -5.48 2.52 -4.72
N ILE A 23 -5.91 2.17 -3.51
CA ILE A 23 -5.82 0.78 -3.04
C ILE A 23 -6.96 -0.11 -3.60
N GLU A 24 -8.11 0.46 -3.94
CA GLU A 24 -9.24 -0.32 -4.50
C GLU A 24 -8.91 -1.00 -5.83
N LEU A 25 -7.98 -0.44 -6.60
CA LEU A 25 -7.44 -1.04 -7.82
C LEU A 25 -6.75 -2.40 -7.57
N HIS A 26 -6.36 -2.67 -6.32
CA HIS A 26 -5.65 -3.87 -5.91
C HIS A 26 -6.51 -4.85 -5.10
N GLU A 27 -7.84 -4.67 -5.03
CA GLU A 27 -8.76 -5.58 -4.34
C GLU A 27 -8.53 -7.07 -4.64
N PRO A 28 -8.29 -7.49 -5.90
CA PRO A 28 -8.01 -8.90 -6.19
C PRO A 28 -6.78 -9.44 -5.46
N GLN A 29 -5.72 -8.65 -5.31
CA GLN A 29 -4.52 -9.07 -4.57
C GLN A 29 -4.77 -9.07 -3.06
N VAL A 30 -5.54 -8.11 -2.55
CA VAL A 30 -5.95 -8.08 -1.14
C VAL A 30 -6.69 -9.37 -0.78
N LEU A 31 -7.66 -9.77 -1.61
CA LEU A 31 -8.41 -11.00 -1.40
C LEU A 31 -7.51 -12.23 -1.44
N ARG A 32 -6.56 -12.31 -2.39
CA ARG A 32 -5.58 -13.41 -2.46
C ARG A 32 -4.69 -13.51 -1.22
N ASN A 33 -4.23 -12.37 -0.71
CA ASN A 33 -3.29 -12.31 0.40
C ASN A 33 -3.95 -12.54 1.76
N HIS A 34 -5.16 -12.02 1.96
CA HIS A 34 -5.77 -11.96 3.29
C HIS A 34 -7.08 -12.75 3.40
N GLY A 35 -7.69 -13.17 2.28
CA GLY A 35 -9.05 -13.74 2.30
C GLY A 35 -10.12 -12.76 2.79
N GLN A 36 -9.80 -11.47 2.85
CA GLN A 36 -10.63 -10.41 3.42
C GLN A 36 -10.76 -9.26 2.42
N THR A 37 -11.90 -8.56 2.44
CA THR A 37 -12.12 -7.33 1.66
C THR A 37 -11.37 -6.14 2.28
N LEU A 38 -11.14 -5.09 1.48
CA LEU A 38 -10.59 -3.82 1.98
C LEU A 38 -11.40 -3.24 3.14
N LYS A 39 -12.73 -3.36 3.10
CA LYS A 39 -13.59 -2.90 4.19
C LYS A 39 -13.28 -3.65 5.50
N GLN A 40 -13.24 -4.97 5.47
CA GLN A 40 -12.95 -5.80 6.65
C GLN A 40 -11.55 -5.56 7.21
N LEU A 41 -10.56 -5.30 6.34
CA LEU A 41 -9.21 -4.96 6.79
C LEU A 41 -9.16 -3.56 7.41
N ALA A 42 -9.80 -2.57 6.80
CA ALA A 42 -9.88 -1.23 7.34
C ALA A 42 -10.53 -1.19 8.73
N GLU A 43 -11.58 -2.00 8.95
CA GLU A 43 -12.24 -2.16 10.25
C GLU A 43 -11.32 -2.74 11.35
N ARG A 44 -10.29 -3.50 10.97
CA ARG A 44 -9.30 -4.09 11.90
C ARG A 44 -8.03 -3.24 12.06
N GLY A 45 -7.97 -2.07 11.44
CA GLY A 45 -6.82 -1.15 11.51
C GLY A 45 -5.96 -1.10 10.25
N GLY A 46 -6.33 -1.81 9.19
CA GLY A 46 -5.69 -1.74 7.88
C GLY A 46 -4.55 -2.73 7.70
N LEU A 47 -3.56 -2.31 6.90
CA LEU A 47 -2.37 -3.12 6.55
C LEU A 47 -1.10 -2.48 7.12
N SER A 48 -0.11 -3.29 7.44
CA SER A 48 1.26 -2.83 7.66
C SER A 48 1.87 -2.30 6.34
N PRO A 49 2.92 -1.46 6.38
CA PRO A 49 3.67 -1.07 5.20
C PRO A 49 4.09 -2.27 4.33
N VAL A 50 4.63 -3.33 4.91
CA VAL A 50 5.01 -4.54 4.15
C VAL A 50 3.81 -5.21 3.47
N GLU A 51 2.68 -5.39 4.17
CA GLU A 51 1.48 -5.99 3.58
C GLU A 51 0.91 -5.12 2.46
N LEU A 52 0.84 -3.81 2.68
CA LEU A 52 0.40 -2.83 1.69
C LEU A 52 1.32 -2.85 0.46
N TYR A 53 2.64 -2.91 0.66
CA TYR A 53 3.62 -3.06 -0.41
C TYR A 53 3.38 -4.34 -1.21
N CYS A 54 3.14 -5.47 -0.54
CA CYS A 54 2.85 -6.73 -1.21
C CYS A 54 1.58 -6.63 -2.08
N VAL A 55 0.54 -5.98 -1.57
CA VAL A 55 -0.71 -5.75 -2.31
C VAL A 55 -0.47 -4.92 -3.58
N ILE A 56 0.17 -3.75 -3.46
CA ILE A 56 0.35 -2.83 -4.61
C ILE A 56 1.31 -3.40 -5.67
N ARG A 57 2.23 -4.29 -5.26
CA ARG A 57 3.18 -4.95 -6.17
C ARG A 57 2.70 -6.30 -6.68
N ASN A 58 1.47 -6.71 -6.35
CA ASN A 58 0.92 -8.01 -6.76
C ASN A 58 1.77 -9.21 -6.28
N ILE A 59 2.31 -9.11 -5.06
CA ILE A 59 3.16 -10.12 -4.41
C ILE A 59 2.31 -10.90 -3.39
N ASN A 60 2.46 -12.22 -3.42
CA ASN A 60 1.78 -13.11 -2.48
C ASN A 60 2.47 -13.11 -1.11
N LEU A 61 1.71 -12.84 -0.06
CA LEU A 61 2.23 -12.78 1.32
C LEU A 61 2.73 -14.14 1.85
N PHE A 62 2.16 -15.25 1.37
CA PHE A 62 2.44 -16.60 1.88
C PHE A 62 3.08 -17.54 0.83
N GLY A 63 3.63 -17.01 -0.26
CA GLY A 63 4.20 -17.81 -1.35
C GLY A 63 5.61 -18.35 -1.08
N ASN A 64 5.74 -19.68 -0.96
CA ASN A 64 6.95 -20.49 -1.19
C ASN A 64 8.23 -20.14 -0.39
N GLY A 65 8.14 -19.78 0.88
CA GLY A 65 9.34 -19.61 1.72
C GLY A 65 10.25 -18.45 1.29
N VAL A 66 9.73 -17.54 0.47
CA VAL A 66 10.43 -16.28 0.15
C VAL A 66 10.38 -15.43 1.41
N LYS A 67 11.52 -15.36 2.11
CA LYS A 67 11.74 -14.32 3.11
C LYS A 67 11.59 -13.00 2.39
N LEU A 68 10.61 -12.19 2.77
CA LEU A 68 10.47 -10.84 2.23
C LEU A 68 11.81 -10.12 2.47
N TRP A 69 12.53 -9.83 1.39
CA TRP A 69 13.81 -9.11 1.43
C TRP A 69 13.59 -7.59 1.56
N ILE A 70 12.44 -7.19 2.12
CA ILE A 70 12.07 -5.80 2.27
C ILE A 70 11.81 -5.53 3.75
N THR A 71 12.47 -4.48 4.25
CA THR A 71 12.19 -3.94 5.57
C THR A 71 10.90 -3.14 5.53
N GLU A 72 10.37 -2.81 6.71
CA GLU A 72 9.19 -1.93 6.78
C GLU A 72 9.54 -0.54 6.27
N GLU A 73 10.72 -0.02 6.58
CA GLU A 73 11.22 1.26 6.11
C GLU A 73 11.36 1.31 4.58
N ASP A 74 11.85 0.23 3.95
CA ASP A 74 11.94 0.18 2.49
C ASP A 74 10.56 0.06 1.84
N ALA A 75 9.64 -0.69 2.45
CA ALA A 75 8.25 -0.73 2.01
C ALA A 75 7.60 0.67 2.08
N MET A 76 7.85 1.43 3.15
CA MET A 76 7.37 2.81 3.29
C MET A 76 7.86 3.71 2.15
N LYS A 77 9.18 3.68 1.85
CA LYS A 77 9.77 4.48 0.76
C LYS A 77 9.13 4.15 -0.58
N MET A 78 8.97 2.86 -0.88
CA MET A 78 8.36 2.39 -2.13
C MET A 78 6.89 2.79 -2.24
N ILE A 79 6.14 2.77 -1.13
CA ILE A 79 4.74 3.21 -1.10
C ILE A 79 4.63 4.72 -1.31
N ASP A 80 5.53 5.52 -0.71
CA ASP A 80 5.54 6.97 -0.90
C ASP A 80 5.89 7.33 -2.35
N GLU A 81 6.83 6.62 -2.97
CA GLU A 81 7.12 6.75 -4.40
C GLU A 81 5.90 6.40 -5.26
N TRP A 82 5.23 5.28 -4.98
CA TRP A 82 4.02 4.85 -5.68
C TRP A 82 2.91 5.90 -5.64
N ILE A 83 2.64 6.45 -4.46
CA ILE A 83 1.61 7.51 -4.30
C ILE A 83 2.02 8.76 -5.06
N TYR A 84 3.29 9.15 -4.98
CA TYR A 84 3.80 10.29 -5.74
C TYR A 84 3.64 10.07 -7.25
N THR A 85 3.90 8.88 -7.77
CA THR A 85 3.75 8.58 -9.19
C THR A 85 2.29 8.58 -9.66
N ASP A 86 1.37 7.98 -8.91
CA ASP A 86 -0.04 7.89 -9.33
C ASP A 86 -0.79 9.22 -9.19
N VAL A 87 -0.46 10.01 -8.17
CA VAL A 87 -1.01 11.36 -8.00
C VAL A 87 -0.53 12.32 -9.10
N ASN A 88 0.70 12.17 -9.60
CA ASN A 88 1.23 13.02 -10.66
C ASN A 88 0.85 12.55 -12.08
N ILE A 89 0.54 11.27 -12.30
CA ILE A 89 -0.02 10.80 -13.59
C ILE A 89 -1.47 11.28 -13.76
N SER A 90 -2.21 11.43 -12.66
CA SER A 90 -3.60 11.93 -12.68
C SER A 90 -3.72 13.46 -12.65
N GLY A 91 -2.61 14.19 -12.49
CA GLY A 91 -2.55 15.65 -12.57
C GLY A 91 -1.12 16.19 -12.69
N ASN A 92 -0.79 16.72 -13.86
CA ASN A 92 0.44 17.43 -14.24
C ASN A 92 1.74 16.61 -14.37
N SER A 93 2.16 16.50 -15.63
CA SER A 93 3.54 16.30 -16.06
C SER A 93 4.50 17.30 -15.41
N VAL A 94 5.43 16.80 -14.59
CA VAL A 94 6.64 17.54 -14.19
C VAL A 94 7.85 16.66 -14.53
N PRO A 95 8.90 17.18 -15.21
CA PRO A 95 9.95 16.36 -15.79
C PRO A 95 10.82 15.71 -14.72
N ARG A 96 11.24 14.47 -14.98
CA ARG A 96 12.34 13.82 -14.23
C ARG A 96 13.53 14.78 -14.24
N LYS A 97 13.99 15.19 -13.06
CA LYS A 97 15.33 15.76 -12.94
C LYS A 97 16.33 14.61 -13.17
N ILE A 98 17.13 14.80 -14.21
CA ILE A 98 18.33 14.06 -14.56
C ILE A 98 19.40 14.34 -13.52
#